data_AF-W7FC95-F1
#
_entry.id   AF-W7FC95-F1
#
_cell.length_a   1.000
_cell.length_b   1.000
_cell.length_c   1.000
_cell.angle_alpha   90.00
_cell.angle_beta   90.00
_cell.angle_gamma   90.00
#
_symmetry.space_group_name_H-M   'P 1'
#
loop_
_entity.id
_entity.type
_entity.pdbx_description
1 polymer ?
#
loop_
_entity_poly.entity_id
_entity_poly.type
_entity_poly.pdbx_seq_one_letter_code
_entity_poly.pdbx_strand_id
1 'polypeptide(L)'
;MNIPNPRVFLDIAIGGRNAGRMIFELFMDKLPITCENFRCLCTGETGLGYYLKPRWYKNSPIHRIVTDFMFQGGDFNFGNGYGGESIYGQYFRNEKFIYKHSKRGILSMCQTRIKHTNNSQFFVTFKSCPWLDKRHVVLGHLEYGFDTLSFIEEQGTLIGKPKKQVFIYNCGVIPLDKIKYKSADNSDDDYIIPDIEKPLLEKDISINENSDFNELRNMYKYNKHF
;
A
#
# COMPACT_ATOMS: atom_id res chain seq x y z
N MET A 1 -15.57 25.39 0.53
CA MET A 1 -14.60 24.75 1.44
C MET A 1 -13.67 23.90 0.59
N ASN A 2 -12.36 24.13 0.66
CA ASN A 2 -11.39 23.27 -0.02
C ASN A 2 -11.25 22.00 0.82
N ILE A 3 -11.80 20.88 0.37
CA ILE A 3 -11.71 19.60 1.09
C ILE A 3 -10.28 19.10 0.89
N PRO A 4 -9.51 18.81 1.95
CA PRO A 4 -8.16 18.29 1.80
C PRO A 4 -8.17 16.93 1.10
N ASN A 5 -7.08 16.66 0.41
CA ASN A 5 -6.79 15.33 -0.11
C ASN A 5 -6.81 14.28 1.03
N PRO A 6 -7.38 13.09 0.77
CA PRO A 6 -7.48 12.04 1.76
C PRO A 6 -6.10 11.48 2.09
N ARG A 7 -5.94 11.07 3.35
CA ARG A 7 -4.75 10.37 3.83
C ARG A 7 -5.10 8.93 4.15
N VAL A 8 -4.28 8.01 3.68
CA VAL A 8 -4.42 6.57 3.95
C VAL A 8 -3.20 6.06 4.69
N PHE A 9 -3.37 5.01 5.49
CA PHE A 9 -2.27 4.38 6.19
C PHE A 9 -2.13 2.91 5.80
N LEU A 10 -0.89 2.42 5.84
CA LEU A 10 -0.51 1.02 5.74
C LEU A 10 0.35 0.67 6.96
N ASP A 11 -0.12 -0.26 7.78
CA ASP A 11 0.65 -0.81 8.89
C ASP A 11 1.41 -2.05 8.43
N ILE A 12 2.72 -2.06 8.67
CA ILE A 12 3.65 -3.01 8.06
C ILE A 12 4.18 -3.99 9.10
N ALA A 13 4.21 -5.27 8.73
CA ALA A 13 4.91 -6.31 9.46
C ALA A 13 6.04 -6.90 8.59
N ILE A 14 7.21 -7.12 9.19
CA ILE A 14 8.38 -7.76 8.57
C ILE A 14 8.76 -8.98 9.40
N GLY A 15 8.73 -10.17 8.77
CA GLY A 15 9.03 -11.43 9.45
C GLY A 15 8.12 -11.69 10.66
N GLY A 16 6.85 -11.31 10.57
CA GLY A 16 5.87 -11.46 11.65
C GLY A 16 5.96 -10.41 12.77
N ARG A 17 6.84 -9.41 12.65
CA ARG A 17 6.98 -8.34 13.64
C ARG A 17 6.55 -7.00 13.08
N ASN A 18 5.91 -6.18 13.89
CA ASN A 18 5.53 -4.82 13.53
C ASN A 18 6.76 -3.98 13.15
N ALA A 19 6.73 -3.35 11.98
CA ALA A 19 7.77 -2.50 11.42
C ALA A 19 7.36 -1.02 11.31
N GLY A 20 6.15 -0.68 11.77
CA GLY A 20 5.61 0.67 11.80
C GLY A 20 4.56 0.96 10.74
N ARG A 21 4.13 2.23 10.72
CA ARG A 21 3.05 2.75 9.88
C ARG A 21 3.61 3.67 8.80
N MET A 22 3.12 3.52 7.58
CA MET A 22 3.28 4.49 6.51
C MET A 22 1.97 5.26 6.29
N ILE A 23 2.04 6.57 6.07
CA ILE A 23 0.87 7.41 5.76
C ILE A 23 1.12 8.15 4.46
N PHE A 24 0.15 8.06 3.55
CA PHE A 24 0.21 8.64 2.22
C PHE A 24 -0.91 9.65 2.03
N GLU A 25 -0.59 10.81 1.49
CA GLU A 25 -1.57 11.70 0.86
C GLU A 25 -1.89 11.16 -0.54
N LEU A 26 -3.18 11.10 -0.89
CA LEU A 26 -3.64 10.77 -2.24
C LEU A 26 -4.07 12.03 -2.98
N PHE A 27 -3.61 12.22 -4.22
CA PHE A 27 -3.90 13.39 -5.05
C PHE A 27 -5.30 13.38 -5.67
N MET A 28 -6.33 13.20 -4.82
CA MET A 28 -7.73 13.01 -5.20
C MET A 28 -8.32 14.20 -5.96
N ASP A 29 -7.85 15.42 -5.67
CA ASP A 29 -8.25 16.63 -6.38
C ASP A 29 -7.91 16.59 -7.88
N LYS A 30 -6.86 15.85 -8.27
CA LYS A 30 -6.39 15.71 -9.66
C LYS A 30 -6.70 14.36 -10.29
N LEU A 31 -6.73 13.31 -9.48
CA LEU A 31 -6.82 11.91 -9.89
C LEU A 31 -7.93 11.18 -9.11
N PRO A 32 -9.19 11.65 -9.16
CA PRO A 32 -10.27 11.09 -8.35
C PRO A 32 -10.50 9.59 -8.59
N ILE A 33 -10.39 9.11 -9.83
CA ILE A 33 -10.66 7.69 -10.14
C ILE A 33 -9.54 6.81 -9.56
N THR A 34 -8.29 7.21 -9.78
CA THR A 34 -7.13 6.42 -9.34
C THR A 34 -7.01 6.42 -7.82
N CYS A 35 -7.21 7.59 -7.19
CA CYS A 35 -7.12 7.74 -5.75
C CYS A 35 -8.29 7.04 -5.04
N GLU A 36 -9.50 7.07 -5.60
CA GLU A 36 -10.67 6.41 -5.00
C GLU A 36 -10.52 4.90 -5.03
N ASN A 37 -9.97 4.33 -6.11
CA ASN A 37 -9.59 2.92 -6.14
C ASN A 37 -8.67 2.55 -4.97
N PHE A 38 -7.57 3.29 -4.77
CA PHE A 38 -6.64 2.99 -3.69
C PHE A 38 -7.26 3.18 -2.31
N ARG A 39 -8.02 4.27 -2.10
CA ARG A 39 -8.71 4.59 -0.85
C ARG A 39 -9.67 3.48 -0.44
N CYS A 40 -10.53 3.04 -1.35
CA CYS A 40 -11.49 1.96 -1.11
C CYS A 40 -10.81 0.62 -0.84
N LEU A 41 -9.66 0.35 -1.46
CA LEU A 41 -8.87 -0.86 -1.20
C LEU A 41 -8.16 -0.80 0.15
N CYS A 42 -7.86 0.40 0.68
CA CYS A 42 -7.40 0.57 2.05
C CYS A 42 -8.52 0.30 3.08
N THR A 43 -9.77 0.70 2.81
CA THR A 43 -10.89 0.52 3.76
C THR A 43 -11.57 -0.85 3.66
N GLY A 44 -11.58 -1.45 2.47
CA GLY A 44 -12.33 -2.67 2.18
C GLY A 44 -13.85 -2.48 2.10
N GLU A 45 -14.33 -1.24 2.01
CA GLU A 45 -15.77 -0.91 1.98
C GLU A 45 -16.53 -1.51 0.79
N THR A 46 -15.79 -1.95 -0.23
CA THR A 46 -16.35 -2.52 -1.44
C THR A 46 -16.52 -4.05 -1.39
N GLY A 47 -16.25 -4.68 -0.25
CA GLY A 47 -16.56 -6.08 0.04
C GLY A 47 -15.70 -7.09 -0.73
N LEU A 48 -16.36 -8.11 -1.30
CA LEU A 48 -15.70 -9.16 -2.07
C LEU A 48 -15.50 -8.72 -3.53
N GLY A 49 -14.38 -9.13 -4.11
CA GLY A 49 -14.06 -8.95 -5.52
C GLY A 49 -14.44 -10.14 -6.41
N TYR A 50 -14.00 -10.11 -7.66
CA TYR A 50 -14.24 -11.09 -8.72
C TYR A 50 -13.89 -12.52 -8.30
N TYR A 51 -12.80 -12.70 -7.55
CA TYR A 51 -12.36 -14.02 -7.11
C TYR A 51 -13.08 -14.54 -5.86
N LEU A 52 -14.20 -13.91 -5.46
CA LEU A 52 -14.87 -14.14 -4.17
C LEU A 52 -13.92 -14.00 -2.98
N LYS A 53 -12.87 -13.21 -3.16
CA LYS A 53 -11.89 -12.87 -2.14
C LYS A 53 -12.14 -11.45 -1.64
N PRO A 54 -11.81 -11.17 -0.38
CA PRO A 54 -11.60 -9.82 0.11
C PRO A 54 -10.96 -8.86 -0.89
N ARG A 55 -11.63 -7.74 -1.19
CA ARG A 55 -11.10 -6.67 -2.03
C ARG A 55 -10.54 -5.55 -1.15
N TRP A 56 -9.42 -5.84 -0.48
CA TRP A 56 -8.70 -4.89 0.37
C TRP A 56 -7.22 -5.25 0.55
N TYR A 57 -6.41 -4.30 1.00
CA TYR A 57 -4.97 -4.50 1.21
C TYR A 57 -4.61 -5.14 2.54
N LYS A 58 -5.51 -5.16 3.54
CA LYS A 58 -5.28 -5.83 4.82
C LYS A 58 -4.93 -7.31 4.61
N ASN A 59 -3.84 -7.73 5.24
CA ASN A 59 -3.20 -9.04 5.13
C ASN A 59 -2.64 -9.38 3.73
N SER A 60 -2.44 -8.38 2.86
CA SER A 60 -1.78 -8.60 1.56
C SER A 60 -0.25 -8.47 1.67
N PRO A 61 0.52 -9.26 0.90
CA PRO A 61 1.97 -9.19 0.93
C PRO A 61 2.50 -8.03 0.08
N ILE A 62 3.65 -7.52 0.48
CA ILE A 62 4.56 -6.79 -0.41
C ILE A 62 5.42 -7.85 -1.12
N HIS A 63 4.96 -8.27 -2.29
CA HIS A 63 5.48 -9.45 -2.98
C HIS A 63 6.79 -9.20 -3.75
N ARG A 64 7.14 -7.93 -4.00
CA ARG A 64 8.37 -7.58 -4.72
C ARG A 64 9.05 -6.33 -4.14
N ILE A 65 10.33 -6.44 -3.79
CA ILE A 65 11.14 -5.36 -3.23
C ILE A 65 12.49 -5.34 -3.95
N VAL A 66 12.73 -4.30 -4.76
CA VAL A 66 13.99 -4.08 -5.47
C VAL A 66 14.70 -2.90 -4.82
N THR A 67 15.81 -3.16 -4.13
CA THR A 67 16.66 -2.16 -3.48
C THR A 67 17.10 -1.09 -4.49
N ASP A 68 17.19 0.17 -4.05
CA ASP A 68 17.49 1.33 -4.91
C ASP A 68 16.48 1.57 -6.05
N PHE A 69 15.28 1.00 -5.95
CA PHE A 69 14.22 1.21 -6.92
C PHE A 69 12.85 1.42 -6.25
N MET A 70 12.20 0.35 -5.81
CA MET A 70 10.84 0.41 -5.27
C MET A 70 10.45 -0.90 -4.55
N PHE A 71 9.43 -0.83 -3.71
CA PHE A 71 8.62 -2.01 -3.38
C PHE A 71 7.31 -1.98 -4.15
N GLN A 72 6.77 -3.17 -4.44
CA GLN A 72 5.49 -3.38 -5.11
C GLN A 72 4.63 -4.33 -4.27
N GLY A 73 3.36 -3.95 -4.10
CA GLY A 73 2.36 -4.71 -3.37
C GLY A 73 0.98 -4.60 -4.04
N GLY A 74 -0.06 -4.95 -3.30
CA GLY A 74 -1.44 -4.79 -3.73
C GLY A 74 -2.02 -5.96 -4.53
N ASP A 75 -1.31 -7.08 -4.65
CA ASP A 75 -1.89 -8.36 -5.10
C ASP A 75 -2.50 -9.10 -3.90
N PHE A 76 -3.72 -8.73 -3.52
CA PHE A 76 -4.45 -9.40 -2.44
C PHE A 76 -5.10 -10.73 -2.88
N ASN A 77 -5.11 -11.06 -4.18
CA ASN A 77 -5.71 -12.31 -4.66
C ASN A 77 -4.74 -13.48 -4.56
N PHE A 78 -3.48 -13.30 -4.98
CA PHE A 78 -2.47 -14.37 -5.04
C PHE A 78 -1.16 -14.05 -4.33
N GLY A 79 -0.90 -12.77 -4.06
CA GLY A 79 0.29 -12.33 -3.34
C GLY A 79 1.62 -12.58 -4.06
N ASN A 80 1.59 -12.70 -5.40
CA ASN A 80 2.76 -13.06 -6.20
C ASN A 80 2.96 -12.15 -7.43
N GLY A 81 2.09 -11.16 -7.61
CA GLY A 81 2.15 -10.16 -8.68
C GLY A 81 1.34 -10.52 -9.92
N TYR A 82 0.68 -11.69 -9.96
CA TYR A 82 -0.18 -12.10 -11.08
C TYR A 82 -1.66 -11.77 -10.86
N GLY A 83 -2.04 -11.34 -9.66
CA GLY A 83 -3.42 -11.03 -9.31
C GLY A 83 -3.69 -9.54 -9.14
N GLY A 84 -4.69 -9.25 -8.31
CA GLY A 84 -5.20 -7.92 -8.07
C GLY A 84 -6.33 -7.55 -9.01
N GLU A 85 -7.24 -6.73 -8.51
CA GLU A 85 -8.39 -6.19 -9.23
C GLU A 85 -8.74 -4.82 -8.67
N SER A 86 -9.29 -3.94 -9.49
CA SER A 86 -9.74 -2.62 -9.05
C SER A 86 -11.16 -2.66 -8.49
N ILE A 87 -11.58 -1.55 -7.87
CA ILE A 87 -12.99 -1.37 -7.50
C ILE A 87 -13.92 -1.27 -8.72
N TYR A 88 -13.36 -1.02 -9.90
CA TYR A 88 -14.06 -0.87 -11.18
C TYR A 88 -14.09 -2.14 -12.04
N GLY A 89 -13.57 -3.26 -11.51
CA GLY A 89 -13.38 -4.53 -12.23
C GLY A 89 -11.90 -4.90 -12.36
N GLN A 90 -11.57 -5.84 -13.25
CA GLN A 90 -10.21 -6.38 -13.35
C GLN A 90 -9.14 -5.30 -13.62
N TYR A 91 -9.44 -4.34 -14.50
CA TYR A 91 -8.54 -3.25 -14.87
C TYR A 91 -9.29 -1.93 -15.07
N PHE A 92 -8.57 -0.81 -14.94
CA PHE A 92 -9.02 0.53 -15.32
C PHE A 92 -7.93 1.34 -16.05
N ARG A 93 -8.39 2.37 -16.77
CA ARG A 93 -7.54 3.20 -17.63
C ARG A 93 -6.61 4.11 -16.83
N ASN A 94 -5.43 4.37 -17.37
CA ASN A 94 -4.60 5.50 -16.93
C ASN A 94 -5.42 6.79 -16.95
N GLU A 95 -5.53 7.46 -15.81
CA GLU A 95 -6.31 8.69 -15.67
C GLU A 95 -5.57 9.89 -16.27
N LYS A 96 -4.49 10.37 -15.60
CA LYS A 96 -3.63 11.46 -16.09
C LYS A 96 -2.19 11.27 -15.59
N PHE A 97 -1.22 11.85 -16.31
CA PHE A 97 0.20 11.87 -15.92
C PHE A 97 0.62 13.27 -15.48
N ILE A 98 0.14 13.69 -14.30
CA ILE A 98 0.36 15.04 -13.77
C ILE A 98 1.66 15.09 -12.95
N TYR A 99 1.84 14.13 -12.05
CA TYR A 99 2.97 14.07 -11.13
C TYR A 99 4.09 13.17 -11.68
N LYS A 100 5.31 13.44 -11.23
CA LYS A 100 6.53 12.72 -11.63
C LYS A 100 7.03 11.83 -10.50
N HIS A 101 7.80 10.81 -10.84
CA HIS A 101 8.50 9.95 -9.89
C HIS A 101 9.78 10.64 -9.40
N SER A 102 9.63 11.83 -8.81
CA SER A 102 10.74 12.77 -8.59
C SER A 102 11.60 12.44 -7.35
N LYS A 103 11.05 11.73 -6.37
CA LYS A 103 11.68 11.52 -5.05
C LYS A 103 11.40 10.12 -4.48
N ARG A 104 12.02 9.83 -3.33
CA ARG A 104 11.66 8.68 -2.45
C ARG A 104 10.24 8.86 -1.91
N GLY A 105 9.52 7.77 -1.73
CA GLY A 105 8.17 7.77 -1.16
C GLY A 105 7.06 8.14 -2.13
N ILE A 106 7.29 8.12 -3.45
CA ILE A 106 6.22 8.33 -4.42
C ILE A 106 5.37 7.06 -4.54
N LEU A 107 4.06 7.20 -4.32
CA LEU A 107 3.06 6.15 -4.48
C LEU A 107 2.51 6.19 -5.91
N SER A 108 2.60 5.07 -6.63
CA SER A 108 2.23 4.99 -8.04
C SER A 108 1.58 3.66 -8.41
N MET A 109 0.69 3.69 -9.41
CA MET A 109 0.03 2.49 -9.93
C MET A 109 1.02 1.58 -10.66
N CYS A 110 0.96 0.28 -10.33
CA CYS A 110 1.54 -0.74 -11.17
C CYS A 110 0.58 -1.07 -12.32
N GLN A 111 1.14 -1.33 -13.49
CA GLN A 111 0.39 -1.81 -14.64
C GLN A 111 1.17 -2.96 -15.28
N THR A 112 0.50 -3.74 -16.11
CA THR A 112 1.17 -4.72 -16.97
C THR A 112 2.00 -4.00 -18.05
N ARG A 113 2.61 -4.76 -18.97
CA ARG A 113 3.31 -4.16 -20.13
C ARG A 113 2.37 -3.39 -21.07
N ILE A 114 1.05 -3.56 -20.93
CA ILE A 114 0.03 -2.94 -21.77
C ILE A 114 -0.54 -1.71 -21.05
N LYS A 115 -0.73 -0.60 -21.78
CA LYS A 115 -1.38 0.60 -21.25
C LYS A 115 -2.80 0.30 -20.77
N HIS A 116 -3.29 1.09 -19.81
CA HIS A 116 -4.67 1.00 -19.30
C HIS A 116 -4.98 -0.34 -18.61
N THR A 117 -3.99 -0.91 -17.94
CA THR A 117 -4.11 -2.14 -17.15
C THR A 117 -3.83 -1.91 -15.66
N ASN A 118 -4.21 -0.74 -15.14
CA ASN A 118 -4.12 -0.51 -13.69
C ASN A 118 -5.15 -1.39 -12.98
N ASN A 119 -4.79 -1.95 -11.84
CA ASN A 119 -5.69 -2.69 -10.97
C ASN A 119 -5.45 -2.26 -9.51
N SER A 120 -5.37 -3.20 -8.56
CA SER A 120 -5.00 -2.91 -7.18
C SER A 120 -3.49 -2.81 -6.93
N GLN A 121 -2.64 -3.29 -7.84
CA GLN A 121 -1.20 -3.31 -7.59
C GLN A 121 -0.61 -1.90 -7.67
N PHE A 122 0.29 -1.61 -6.73
CA PHE A 122 0.96 -0.32 -6.60
C PHE A 122 2.43 -0.54 -6.28
N PHE A 123 3.22 0.52 -6.42
CA PHE A 123 4.59 0.56 -5.92
C PHE A 123 4.88 1.87 -5.21
N VAL A 124 5.86 1.83 -4.30
CA VAL A 124 6.41 3.01 -3.62
C VAL A 124 7.90 3.09 -3.91
N THR A 125 8.35 4.26 -4.36
CA THR A 125 9.73 4.45 -4.78
C THR A 125 10.69 4.58 -3.60
N PHE A 126 11.88 3.99 -3.73
CA PHE A 126 12.99 4.23 -2.80
C PHE A 126 13.87 5.42 -3.21
N LYS A 127 13.76 5.85 -4.47
CA LYS A 127 14.46 7.02 -5.02
C LYS A 127 13.72 7.63 -6.20
N SER A 128 14.30 8.66 -6.81
CA SER A 128 13.79 9.24 -8.07
C SER A 128 13.85 8.22 -9.21
N CYS A 129 12.76 8.07 -9.95
CA CYS A 129 12.58 7.09 -11.03
C CYS A 129 11.99 7.73 -12.31
N PRO A 130 12.64 8.75 -12.90
CA PRO A 130 12.08 9.53 -14.02
C PRO A 130 11.76 8.69 -15.27
N TRP A 131 12.36 7.52 -15.45
CA TRP A 131 12.05 6.59 -16.54
C TRP A 131 10.63 5.98 -16.46
N LEU A 132 9.94 6.13 -15.33
CA LEU A 132 8.55 5.72 -15.14
C LEU A 132 7.53 6.84 -15.47
N ASP A 133 8.00 8.08 -15.66
CA ASP A 133 7.13 9.21 -15.96
C ASP A 133 6.36 8.99 -17.26
N LYS A 134 5.09 9.44 -17.27
CA LYS A 134 4.15 9.25 -18.39
C LYS A 134 3.87 7.78 -18.76
N ARG A 135 4.33 6.83 -17.93
CA ARG A 135 4.05 5.39 -18.06
C ARG A 135 3.18 4.90 -16.92
N HIS A 136 3.50 5.29 -15.69
CA HIS A 136 2.75 4.94 -14.49
C HIS A 136 2.07 6.17 -13.89
N VAL A 137 0.86 5.99 -13.37
CA VAL A 137 0.09 7.08 -12.74
C VAL A 137 0.53 7.21 -11.29
N VAL A 138 1.19 8.32 -10.98
CA VAL A 138 1.50 8.72 -9.59
C VAL A 138 0.23 9.22 -8.93
N LEU A 139 -0.24 8.53 -7.90
CA LEU A 139 -1.50 8.84 -7.21
C LEU A 139 -1.30 9.49 -5.83
N GLY A 140 -0.09 9.54 -5.31
CA GLY A 140 0.17 10.09 -3.99
C GLY A 140 1.64 10.10 -3.61
N HIS A 141 1.92 10.48 -2.36
CA HIS A 141 3.26 10.45 -1.78
C HIS A 141 3.22 10.18 -0.29
N LEU A 142 4.31 9.63 0.23
CA LEU A 142 4.52 9.32 1.64
C LEU A 142 4.74 10.62 2.42
N GLU A 143 3.91 10.86 3.44
CA GLU A 143 4.06 11.98 4.40
C GLU A 143 4.70 11.51 5.71
N TYR A 144 4.49 10.25 6.12
CA TYR A 144 5.01 9.70 7.37
C TYR A 144 5.42 8.23 7.19
N GLY A 145 6.44 7.79 7.94
CA GLY A 145 6.89 6.39 7.94
C GLY A 145 8.07 6.12 7.01
N PHE A 146 8.94 7.10 6.77
CA PHE A 146 10.16 6.92 5.97
C PHE A 146 11.12 5.88 6.58
N ASP A 147 11.14 5.72 7.91
CA ASP A 147 11.88 4.65 8.58
C ASP A 147 11.32 3.27 8.24
N THR A 148 9.99 3.11 8.28
CA THR A 148 9.31 1.89 7.83
C THR A 148 9.61 1.60 6.37
N LEU A 149 9.62 2.62 5.50
CA LEU A 149 10.01 2.47 4.10
C LEU A 149 11.46 1.95 3.95
N SER A 150 12.38 2.44 4.77
CA SER A 150 13.77 1.96 4.82
C SER A 150 13.88 0.52 5.32
N PHE A 151 13.14 0.14 6.36
CA PHE A 151 13.10 -1.25 6.83
C PHE A 151 12.57 -2.22 5.77
N ILE A 152 11.57 -1.80 4.97
CA ILE A 152 11.10 -2.57 3.82
C ILE A 152 12.22 -2.72 2.78
N GLU A 153 12.89 -1.63 2.42
CA GLU A 153 13.98 -1.63 1.42
C GLU A 153 15.12 -2.59 1.78
N GLU A 154 15.49 -2.68 3.05
CA GLU A 154 16.50 -3.61 3.55
C GLU A 154 16.14 -5.08 3.28
N GLN A 155 14.84 -5.39 3.16
CA GLN A 155 14.37 -6.73 2.79
C GLN A 155 14.44 -6.99 1.28
N GLY A 156 14.83 -6.00 0.47
CA GLY A 156 14.93 -6.11 -0.97
C GLY A 156 16.09 -6.96 -1.47
N THR A 157 15.97 -7.37 -2.73
CA THR A 157 17.04 -8.03 -3.50
C THR A 157 17.07 -7.45 -4.92
N LEU A 158 18.16 -7.66 -5.65
CA LEU A 158 18.29 -7.19 -7.04
C LEU A 158 17.21 -7.76 -7.98
N ILE A 159 16.74 -8.98 -7.70
CA ILE A 159 15.71 -9.66 -8.51
C ILE A 159 14.29 -9.41 -8.00
N GLY A 160 14.15 -8.69 -6.87
CA GLY A 160 12.86 -8.30 -6.32
C GLY A 160 12.25 -9.26 -5.30
N LYS A 161 12.77 -10.48 -5.11
CA LYS A 161 12.23 -11.40 -4.09
C LYS A 161 12.61 -10.90 -2.68
N PRO A 162 11.66 -10.69 -1.75
CA PRO A 162 11.98 -10.27 -0.39
C PRO A 162 12.81 -11.31 0.39
N LYS A 163 13.76 -10.86 1.22
CA LYS A 163 14.56 -11.68 2.15
C LYS A 163 13.69 -12.28 3.27
N LYS A 164 12.81 -11.45 3.83
CA LYS A 164 11.79 -11.83 4.81
C LYS A 164 10.42 -11.52 4.24
N GLN A 165 9.40 -12.21 4.72
CA GLN A 165 8.03 -11.85 4.38
C GLN A 165 7.69 -10.45 4.91
N VAL A 166 7.03 -9.65 4.07
CA VAL A 166 6.58 -8.29 4.39
C VAL A 166 5.10 -8.20 4.06
N PHE A 167 4.28 -7.76 5.00
CA PHE A 167 2.83 -7.66 4.86
C PHE A 167 2.29 -6.30 5.28
N ILE A 168 1.20 -5.91 4.63
CA ILE A 168 0.30 -4.87 5.12
C ILE A 168 -0.69 -5.57 6.05
N TYR A 169 -0.43 -5.61 7.36
CA TYR A 169 -1.30 -6.35 8.28
C TYR A 169 -2.55 -5.56 8.68
N ASN A 170 -2.54 -4.24 8.49
CA ASN A 170 -3.70 -3.38 8.64
C ASN A 170 -3.58 -2.15 7.73
N CYS A 171 -4.73 -1.57 7.33
CA CYS A 171 -4.77 -0.38 6.49
C CYS A 171 -6.11 0.34 6.64
N GLY A 172 -6.18 1.59 6.18
CA GLY A 172 -7.40 2.37 6.21
C GLY A 172 -7.20 3.82 5.80
N VAL A 173 -8.21 4.64 6.07
CA VAL A 173 -8.21 6.09 5.85
C VAL A 173 -8.05 6.78 7.20
N ILE A 174 -7.26 7.84 7.25
CA ILE A 174 -7.18 8.73 8.40
C ILE A 174 -8.42 9.64 8.39
N PRO A 175 -9.26 9.63 9.45
CA PRO A 175 -10.41 10.53 9.56
C PRO A 175 -10.00 12.00 9.42
N LEU A 176 -10.82 12.78 8.70
CA LEU A 176 -10.50 14.18 8.36
C LEU A 176 -10.31 15.07 9.59
N ASP A 177 -11.07 14.82 10.66
CA ASP A 177 -10.99 15.53 11.94
C ASP A 177 -9.67 15.27 12.69
N LYS A 178 -8.97 14.17 12.37
CA LYS A 178 -7.66 13.85 12.93
C LYS A 178 -6.50 14.49 12.17
N ILE A 179 -6.74 15.08 11.01
CA ILE A 179 -5.71 15.77 10.23
C ILE A 179 -5.54 17.18 10.80
N LYS A 180 -4.46 17.42 11.57
CA LYS A 180 -4.12 18.76 12.06
C LYS A 180 -3.16 19.46 11.10
N TYR A 181 -3.56 20.62 10.60
CA TYR A 181 -2.67 21.53 9.86
C TYR A 181 -1.69 22.20 10.85
N LYS A 182 -0.40 22.28 10.51
CA LYS A 182 0.48 23.25 11.17
C LYS A 182 0.03 24.65 10.78
N SER A 183 -0.04 25.57 11.75
CA SER A 183 -0.38 26.97 11.53
C SER A 183 0.65 27.66 10.62
N ALA A 184 0.19 28.65 9.85
CA ALA A 184 0.90 29.32 8.74
C ALA A 184 2.20 30.10 9.08
N ASP A 185 2.72 29.99 10.31
CA ASP A 185 3.83 30.81 10.80
C ASP A 185 5.21 30.11 10.76
N ASN A 186 5.31 28.87 10.26
CA ASN A 186 6.61 28.22 10.01
C ASN A 186 6.58 27.49 8.67
N SER A 187 7.55 27.83 7.83
CA SER A 187 7.63 27.54 6.39
C SER A 187 8.02 26.11 6.02
N ASP A 188 7.49 25.10 6.71
CA ASP A 188 7.59 23.69 6.28
C ASP A 188 6.22 23.03 6.51
N ASP A 189 5.55 22.64 5.41
CA ASP A 189 4.23 22.00 5.32
C ASP A 189 4.20 20.59 5.95
N ASP A 190 4.57 20.49 7.23
CA ASP A 190 4.56 19.25 7.99
C ASP A 190 3.27 19.15 8.81
N TYR A 191 2.41 18.19 8.50
CA TYR A 191 1.22 17.91 9.30
C TYR A 191 1.60 17.25 10.63
N ILE A 192 0.96 17.65 11.73
CA ILE A 192 1.08 16.94 13.01
C ILE A 192 -0.02 15.88 13.02
N ILE A 193 0.36 14.61 12.89
CA ILE A 193 -0.57 13.48 13.06
C ILE A 193 -0.62 13.21 14.57
N PRO A 194 -1.67 13.64 15.29
CA PRO A 194 -1.72 13.53 16.74
C PRO A 194 -1.73 12.06 17.13
N ASP A 195 -0.86 11.69 18.08
CA ASP A 195 -0.71 10.36 18.66
C ASP A 195 -1.24 9.26 17.76
N ILE A 196 -0.44 8.91 16.74
CA ILE A 196 -0.59 7.64 16.03
C ILE A 196 -0.66 6.61 17.16
N GLU A 197 -1.86 6.06 17.43
CA GLU A 197 -2.01 4.90 18.28
C GLU A 197 -0.89 3.98 17.84
N LYS A 198 0.13 3.81 18.70
CA LYS A 198 1.22 2.88 18.42
C LYS A 198 0.49 1.63 17.99
N PRO A 199 0.68 1.18 16.74
CA PRO A 199 -0.12 0.11 16.20
C PRO A 199 -0.16 -0.99 17.24
N LEU A 200 -1.37 -1.36 17.69
CA LEU A 200 -1.59 -2.20 18.88
C LEU A 200 -0.48 -3.25 18.93
N LEU A 201 0.47 -3.06 19.86
CA LEU A 201 1.41 -4.12 20.19
C LEU A 201 0.51 -5.24 20.69
N GLU A 202 0.52 -6.36 19.99
CA GLU A 202 0.04 -7.63 20.51
C GLU A 202 0.85 -7.93 21.78
N LYS A 203 0.43 -7.36 22.91
CA LYS A 203 0.74 -7.88 24.23
C LYS A 203 -0.13 -9.11 24.55
N ASP A 204 -0.99 -9.54 23.63
CA ASP A 204 -1.90 -10.69 23.82
C ASP A 204 -1.68 -11.84 22.83
N ILE A 205 -0.57 -11.86 22.08
CA ILE A 205 -0.19 -13.02 21.28
C ILE A 205 1.03 -13.69 21.90
N SER A 206 0.78 -14.39 23.01
CA SER A 206 1.53 -15.60 23.32
C SER A 206 1.10 -16.71 22.36
N ILE A 207 1.47 -16.62 21.08
CA ILE A 207 1.37 -17.79 20.19
C ILE A 207 2.50 -18.72 20.61
N ASN A 208 2.09 -19.82 21.24
CA ASN A 208 2.84 -21.07 21.19
C ASN A 208 3.19 -21.33 19.72
N GLU A 209 4.47 -21.24 19.39
CA GLU A 209 4.99 -21.66 18.11
C GLU A 209 4.54 -23.11 17.86
N ASN A 210 3.55 -23.32 16.98
CA ASN A 210 3.41 -24.45 16.04
C ASN A 210 1.98 -24.73 15.52
N SER A 211 0.90 -24.16 16.07
CA SER A 211 -0.48 -24.49 15.62
C SER A 211 -1.03 -23.58 14.51
N ASP A 212 -0.99 -22.26 14.69
CA ASP A 212 -1.90 -21.38 13.93
C ASP A 212 -1.43 -21.07 12.50
N PHE A 213 -0.12 -21.06 12.26
CA PHE A 213 0.41 -20.94 10.90
C PHE A 213 0.15 -22.21 10.06
N ASN A 214 0.07 -23.38 10.70
CA ASN A 214 -0.30 -24.62 10.02
C ASN A 214 -1.80 -24.67 9.74
N GLU A 215 -2.65 -24.14 10.62
CA GLU A 215 -4.09 -24.02 10.36
C GLU A 215 -4.40 -23.05 9.21
N LEU A 216 -3.78 -21.86 9.17
CA LEU A 216 -3.91 -20.94 8.03
C LEU A 216 -3.42 -21.58 6.74
N ARG A 217 -2.30 -22.31 6.76
CA ARG A 217 -1.77 -23.02 5.58
C ARG A 217 -2.65 -24.21 5.16
N ASN A 218 -3.31 -24.88 6.10
CA ASN A 218 -4.24 -25.98 5.82
C ASN A 218 -5.58 -25.47 5.27
N MET A 219 -6.06 -24.31 5.71
CA MET A 219 -7.27 -23.67 5.17
C MET A 219 -7.11 -23.33 3.67
N TYR A 220 -5.90 -22.99 3.22
CA TYR A 220 -5.60 -22.78 1.80
C TYR A 220 -5.24 -24.06 1.02
N LYS A 221 -4.94 -25.18 1.69
CA LYS A 221 -4.72 -26.48 1.02
C LYS A 221 -6.02 -27.22 0.71
N TYR A 222 -7.08 -27.04 1.51
CA TYR A 222 -8.35 -27.75 1.33
C TYR A 222 -9.25 -27.23 0.20
N ASN A 223 -8.94 -26.09 -0.42
CA ASN A 223 -9.71 -25.53 -1.54
C ASN A 223 -9.17 -25.93 -2.94
N LYS A 224 -8.50 -27.09 -3.06
CA LYS A 224 -7.92 -27.57 -4.34
C LYS A 224 -8.61 -28.77 -4.97
N HIS A 225 -9.80 -29.16 -4.50
CA HIS A 225 -10.61 -30.17 -5.17
C HIS A 225 -12.04 -29.67 -5.36
N PHE A 226 -12.27 -28.99 -6.49
CA PHE A 226 -13.44 -29.11 -7.36
C PHE A 226 -13.03 -28.71 -8.77
#